data_AF-A0A381JSV3-F1
#
_entry.id   AF-A0A381JSV3-F1
#
_cell.length_a   1.000
_cell.length_b   1.000
_cell.length_c   1.000
_cell.angle_alpha   90.00
_cell.angle_beta   90.00
_cell.angle_gamma   90.00
#
_symmetry.space_group_name_H-M   'P 1'
#
loop_
_entity.id
_entity.type
_entity.pdbx_description
1 polymer ?
#
loop_
_entity_poly.entity_id
_entity_poly.type
_entity_poly.pdbx_seq_one_letter_code
_entity_poly.pdbx_strand_id
1 'polypeptide(L)'
;MKYSKLSLAKEAIAHKGFVKKIPDIFRMMNMWRKGMYPVKAIDLILPLVGLLYVISPIDIIPDFIIVAGVLDDLAVLSLAIPKLIREVDKFLLWEAEQKYSTNGGKIIDAEIV
;
A
#
# COMPACT_ATOMS: atom_id res chain seq x y z
N MET A 1 -22.93 11.89 -16.32
CA MET A 1 -22.28 10.56 -16.43
C MET A 1 -22.08 10.02 -15.02
N LYS A 2 -22.72 8.90 -14.67
CA LYS A 2 -22.67 8.32 -13.33
C LYS A 2 -21.51 7.32 -13.30
N TYR A 3 -20.30 7.79 -13.03
CA TYR A 3 -19.18 6.88 -12.79
C TYR A 3 -19.51 6.05 -11.55
N SER A 4 -19.67 4.75 -11.73
CA SER A 4 -19.88 3.85 -10.60
C SER A 4 -18.62 3.89 -9.75
N LYS A 5 -18.73 4.03 -8.43
CA LYS A 5 -17.56 3.98 -7.52
C LYS A 5 -16.71 2.72 -7.75
N LEU A 6 -17.36 1.66 -8.24
CA LEU A 6 -16.75 0.41 -8.66
C LEU A 6 -15.87 0.54 -9.90
N SER A 7 -16.22 1.38 -10.89
CA SER A 7 -15.37 1.59 -12.06
C SER A 7 -14.12 2.39 -11.71
N LEU A 8 -14.23 3.37 -10.80
CA LEU A 8 -13.08 4.11 -10.26
C LEU A 8 -12.15 3.22 -9.45
N ALA A 9 -12.71 2.35 -8.59
CA ALA A 9 -11.94 1.37 -7.85
C ALA A 9 -11.25 0.36 -8.79
N LYS A 10 -11.97 -0.16 -9.78
CA LYS A 10 -11.44 -1.08 -10.80
C LYS A 10 -10.34 -0.43 -11.65
N GLU A 11 -10.50 0.82 -12.02
CA GLU A 11 -9.52 1.59 -12.80
C GLU A 11 -8.28 1.93 -11.97
N ALA A 12 -8.45 2.29 -10.68
CA ALA A 12 -7.33 2.50 -9.76
C ALA A 12 -6.54 1.22 -9.49
N ILE A 13 -7.21 0.06 -9.41
CA ILE A 13 -6.59 -1.26 -9.26
C ILE A 13 -5.91 -1.72 -10.56
N ALA A 14 -6.53 -1.50 -11.72
CA ALA A 14 -6.04 -1.93 -13.02
C ALA A 14 -4.97 -1.01 -13.63
N HIS A 15 -4.81 0.22 -13.12
CA HIS A 15 -3.82 1.14 -13.63
C HIS A 15 -2.40 0.68 -13.30
N LYS A 16 -1.47 0.95 -14.23
CA LYS A 16 0.00 0.82 -14.06
C LYS A 16 0.56 1.51 -12.79
N GLY A 17 -0.26 2.27 -12.06
CA GLY A 17 0.06 2.93 -10.79
C GLY A 17 0.29 1.98 -9.61
N PHE A 18 -0.49 0.90 -9.46
CA PHE A 18 -0.27 -0.05 -8.35
C PHE A 18 1.08 -0.77 -8.48
N VAL A 19 1.36 -1.30 -9.67
CA VAL A 19 2.64 -1.99 -9.96
C VAL A 19 3.84 -1.07 -9.74
N LYS A 20 3.73 0.21 -10.15
CA LYS A 20 4.77 1.23 -9.91
C LYS A 20 5.01 1.51 -8.42
N LYS A 21 4.01 1.29 -7.56
CA LYS A 21 4.09 1.49 -6.11
C LYS A 21 4.60 0.26 -5.36
N ILE A 22 4.75 -0.90 -6.00
CA ILE A 22 5.29 -2.11 -5.36
C ILE A 22 6.65 -1.84 -4.68
N PRO A 23 7.64 -1.19 -5.32
CA PRO A 23 8.90 -0.84 -4.66
C PRO A 23 8.70 0.08 -3.44
N ASP A 24 7.74 1.00 -3.52
CA ASP A 24 7.41 1.93 -2.44
C ASP A 24 6.77 1.20 -1.24
N ILE A 25 5.97 0.16 -1.48
CA ILE A 25 5.40 -0.70 -0.43
C ILE A 25 6.53 -1.39 0.34
N PHE A 26 7.52 -1.98 -0.36
CA PHE A 26 8.67 -2.61 0.30
C PHE A 26 9.49 -1.61 1.12
N ARG A 27 9.70 -0.41 0.58
CA ARG A 27 10.41 0.67 1.27
C ARG A 27 9.65 1.15 2.51
N MET A 28 8.35 1.38 2.39
CA MET A 28 7.46 1.71 3.50
C MET A 28 7.56 0.67 4.62
N MET A 29 7.44 -0.62 4.28
CA MET A 29 7.57 -1.72 5.23
C MET A 29 8.92 -1.73 5.93
N ASN A 30 10.02 -1.50 5.19
CA ASN A 30 11.35 -1.43 5.79
C ASN A 30 11.51 -0.24 6.73
N MET A 31 10.99 0.94 6.38
CA MET A 31 11.04 2.15 7.23
C MET A 31 10.16 2.01 8.47
N TRP A 32 8.99 1.38 8.34
CA TRP A 32 8.12 1.03 9.46
C TRP A 32 8.78 0.02 10.41
N ARG A 33 9.39 -1.06 9.87
CA ARG A 33 10.12 -2.06 10.67
C ARG A 33 11.30 -1.45 11.44
N LYS A 34 11.93 -0.41 10.88
CA LYS A 34 13.00 0.35 11.54
C LYS A 34 12.48 1.37 12.57
N GLY A 35 11.16 1.48 12.76
CA GLY A 35 10.54 2.45 13.67
C GLY A 35 10.60 3.90 13.19
N MET A 36 11.05 4.16 11.96
CA MET A 36 11.19 5.52 11.43
C MET A 36 9.88 6.08 10.89
N TYR A 37 9.02 5.23 10.32
CA TYR A 37 7.72 5.64 9.80
C TYR A 37 6.60 5.36 10.83
N PRO A 38 6.00 6.37 11.47
CA PRO A 38 5.04 6.20 12.56
C PRO A 38 3.63 5.92 12.01
N VAL A 39 3.39 4.69 11.58
CA VAL A 39 2.06 4.19 11.19
C VAL A 39 1.61 3.05 12.10
N LYS A 40 0.30 2.96 12.35
CA LYS A 40 -0.26 1.84 13.11
C LYS A 40 -0.03 0.54 12.34
N ALA A 41 0.48 -0.48 13.04
CA ALA A 41 0.74 -1.81 12.47
C ALA A 41 -0.47 -2.36 11.72
N ILE A 42 -1.67 -2.19 12.27
CA ILE A 42 -2.93 -2.67 11.68
C ILE A 42 -3.24 -2.04 10.31
N ASP A 43 -2.88 -0.78 10.10
CA ASP A 43 -3.18 -0.09 8.84
C ASP A 43 -2.26 -0.53 7.70
N LEU A 44 -1.09 -1.09 8.04
CA LEU A 44 -0.15 -1.69 7.11
C LEU A 44 -0.41 -3.19 6.91
N ILE A 45 -0.50 -3.95 8.00
CA ILE A 45 -0.56 -5.41 8.01
C ILE A 45 -1.90 -5.91 7.46
N LEU A 46 -3.02 -5.30 7.84
CA LEU A 46 -4.35 -5.79 7.45
C LEU A 46 -4.53 -5.84 5.91
N PRO A 47 -4.25 -4.76 5.14
CA PRO A 47 -4.34 -4.86 3.69
C PRO A 47 -3.27 -5.79 3.09
N LEU A 48 -2.06 -5.88 3.67
CA LEU A 48 -1.04 -6.83 3.20
C LEU A 48 -1.46 -8.29 3.36
N VAL A 49 -2.03 -8.64 4.52
CA VAL A 49 -2.56 -9.99 4.79
C VAL A 49 -3.74 -10.30 3.87
N GLY A 50 -4.64 -9.32 3.63
CA GLY A 50 -5.72 -9.47 2.67
C GLY A 50 -5.22 -9.73 1.24
N LEU A 51 -4.14 -9.05 0.81
CA LEU A 51 -3.50 -9.34 -0.48
C LEU A 51 -2.84 -10.72 -0.50
N LEU A 52 -2.13 -11.09 0.57
CA LEU A 52 -1.43 -12.38 0.66
C LEU A 52 -2.42 -13.56 0.63
N TYR A 53 -3.57 -13.42 1.31
CA TYR A 53 -4.65 -14.41 1.30
C TYR A 53 -5.15 -14.68 -0.13
N VAL A 54 -5.27 -13.63 -0.94
CA VAL A 54 -5.74 -13.76 -2.34
C VAL A 54 -4.64 -14.24 -3.29
N ILE A 55 -3.37 -13.89 -3.03
CA ILE A 55 -2.23 -14.34 -3.86
C ILE A 55 -1.87 -15.81 -3.58
N SER A 56 -2.02 -16.27 -2.33
CA SER A 56 -1.70 -17.64 -1.91
C SER A 56 -2.80 -18.26 -1.04
N PRO A 57 -3.96 -18.62 -1.62
CA PRO A 57 -5.01 -19.37 -0.93
C PRO A 57 -4.63 -20.85 -0.66
N ILE A 58 -3.41 -21.27 -1.06
CA ILE A 58 -3.08 -22.68 -1.31
C ILE A 58 -2.58 -23.45 -0.07
N ASP A 59 -1.97 -22.79 0.92
CA ASP A 59 -1.13 -23.54 1.87
C ASP A 59 -1.82 -24.03 3.17
N ILE A 60 -3.15 -23.90 3.27
CA ILE A 60 -3.89 -24.24 4.52
C ILE A 60 -5.11 -25.16 4.30
N ILE A 61 -5.60 -25.35 3.07
CA ILE A 61 -6.85 -26.09 2.82
C ILE A 61 -6.57 -27.33 1.96
N PRO A 62 -6.72 -28.55 2.51
CA PRO A 62 -6.83 -29.76 1.70
C PRO A 62 -8.15 -29.75 0.91
N ASP A 63 -8.06 -29.55 -0.40
CA ASP A 63 -8.82 -30.20 -1.48
C ASP A 63 -10.37 -30.16 -1.62
N PHE A 64 -11.19 -29.26 -1.03
CA PHE A 64 -12.66 -29.46 -1.16
C PHE A 64 -13.66 -28.34 -1.56
N ILE A 65 -13.32 -27.07 -1.83
CA ILE A 65 -14.38 -26.08 -2.20
C ILE A 65 -13.93 -25.13 -3.32
N ILE A 66 -14.10 -25.56 -4.58
CA ILE A 66 -13.54 -24.88 -5.77
C ILE A 66 -14.44 -23.75 -6.34
N VAL A 67 -15.68 -23.54 -5.87
CA VAL A 67 -16.62 -22.63 -6.59
C VAL A 67 -17.15 -21.44 -5.77
N ALA A 68 -17.04 -21.44 -4.44
CA ALA A 68 -17.59 -20.36 -3.60
C ALA A 68 -16.60 -19.23 -3.25
N GLY A 69 -15.28 -19.44 -3.38
CA GLY A 69 -14.26 -18.49 -2.87
C GLY A 69 -14.02 -17.24 -3.74
N VAL A 70 -14.25 -17.32 -5.05
CA VAL A 70 -13.79 -16.27 -5.99
C VAL A 70 -14.46 -14.92 -5.77
N LEU A 71 -15.75 -14.89 -5.38
CA LEU A 71 -16.47 -13.64 -5.13
C LEU A 71 -15.97 -12.95 -3.86
N ASP A 72 -15.68 -13.72 -2.81
CA ASP A 72 -15.16 -13.19 -1.54
C ASP A 72 -13.72 -12.67 -1.73
N ASP A 73 -12.89 -13.35 -2.51
CA ASP A 73 -11.53 -12.91 -2.82
C ASP A 73 -11.51 -11.57 -3.57
N LEU A 74 -12.42 -11.38 -4.54
CA LEU A 74 -12.57 -10.12 -5.27
C LEU A 74 -13.04 -8.99 -4.35
N ALA A 75 -13.93 -9.28 -3.39
CA ALA A 75 -14.37 -8.31 -2.40
C ALA A 75 -13.20 -7.87 -1.51
N VAL A 76 -12.39 -8.83 -1.03
CA VAL A 76 -11.19 -8.55 -0.22
C VAL A 76 -10.19 -7.70 -1.00
N LEU A 77 -9.86 -8.04 -2.24
CA LEU A 77 -8.96 -7.23 -3.09
C LEU A 77 -9.48 -5.81 -3.31
N SER A 78 -10.79 -5.68 -3.57
CA SER A 78 -11.41 -4.37 -3.85
C SER A 78 -11.29 -3.40 -2.68
N LEU A 79 -11.16 -3.91 -1.45
CA LEU A 79 -11.00 -3.13 -0.24
C LEU A 79 -9.52 -2.96 0.14
N ALA A 80 -8.73 -4.03 0.02
CA ALA A 80 -7.35 -4.06 0.47
C ALA A 80 -6.42 -3.21 -0.42
N ILE A 81 -6.58 -3.27 -1.74
CA ILE A 81 -5.70 -2.54 -2.67
C ILE A 81 -5.82 -1.01 -2.49
N PRO A 82 -7.03 -0.39 -2.50
CA PRO A 82 -7.15 1.05 -2.30
C PRO A 82 -6.65 1.51 -0.94
N LYS A 83 -6.89 0.69 0.12
CA LYS A 83 -6.39 0.99 1.47
C LYS A 83 -4.86 1.00 1.48
N LEU A 84 -4.22 0.01 0.88
CA LEU A 84 -2.75 -0.06 0.79
C LEU A 84 -2.17 1.11 -0.01
N ILE A 85 -2.74 1.43 -1.17
CA ILE A 85 -2.29 2.56 -2.00
C ILE A 85 -2.33 3.86 -1.20
N ARG A 86 -3.42 4.10 -0.45
CA ARG A 86 -3.56 5.32 0.35
C ARG A 86 -2.49 5.41 1.45
N GLU A 87 -2.14 4.30 2.09
CA GLU A 87 -1.07 4.30 3.09
C GLU A 87 0.31 4.53 2.43
N VAL A 88 0.56 3.97 1.24
CA VAL A 88 1.77 4.26 0.45
C VAL A 88 1.86 5.74 0.11
N ASP A 89 0.76 6.39 -0.28
CA ASP A 89 0.77 7.82 -0.61
C ASP A 89 1.13 8.68 0.60
N LYS A 90 0.58 8.37 1.78
CA LYS A 90 0.96 9.03 3.03
C LYS A 90 2.43 8.83 3.35
N PHE A 91 2.94 7.62 3.14
CA PHE A 91 4.34 7.30 3.35
C PHE A 91 5.25 8.12 2.42
N LEU A 92 4.89 8.26 1.14
CA LEU A 92 5.64 9.05 0.18
C LEU A 92 5.67 10.54 0.55
N LEU A 93 4.55 11.09 1.01
CA LEU A 93 4.47 12.46 1.51
C LEU A 93 5.38 12.67 2.72
N TRP A 94 5.28 11.78 3.70
CA TRP A 94 6.14 11.80 4.89
C TRP A 94 7.63 11.69 4.51
N GLU A 95 7.99 10.79 3.60
CA GLU A 95 9.40 10.65 3.21
C GLU A 95 9.92 11.90 2.50
N ALA A 96 9.11 12.53 1.65
CA ALA A 96 9.47 13.80 1.03
C ALA A 96 9.72 14.88 2.09
N GLU A 97 8.85 15.02 3.08
CA GLU A 97 9.00 15.98 4.18
C GLU A 97 10.30 15.77 4.98
N GLN A 98 10.66 14.50 5.28
CA GLN A 98 11.92 14.17 5.94
C GLN A 98 13.15 14.55 5.08
N LYS A 99 13.09 14.33 3.76
CA LYS A 99 14.15 14.70 2.82
C LYS A 99 14.29 16.22 2.70
N TYR A 100 13.18 16.96 2.64
CA TYR A 100 13.20 18.43 2.62
C TYR A 100 13.77 18.99 3.91
N SER A 101 13.35 18.48 5.07
CA SER A 101 13.86 18.94 6.38
C SER A 101 15.37 18.71 6.51
N THR A 102 15.87 17.58 6.03
CA THR A 102 17.31 17.26 6.04
C THR A 102 18.12 18.15 5.09
N ASN A 103 17.60 18.43 3.88
CA ASN A 103 18.31 19.25 2.90
C ASN A 103 18.17 20.75 3.15
N GLY A 104 17.03 21.23 3.62
CA GLY A 104 16.80 22.63 3.98
C GLY A 104 17.71 23.11 5.10
N GLY A 105 17.94 22.27 6.12
CA GLY A 105 18.94 22.52 7.16
C GLY A 105 20.36 22.62 6.61
N LYS A 106 20.69 21.83 5.57
CA LYS A 106 22.02 21.85 4.95
C LYS A 106 22.26 23.08 4.07
N ILE A 107 21.21 23.66 3.48
CA ILE A 107 21.32 24.86 2.63
C ILE A 107 21.50 26.11 3.49
N ILE A 108 20.75 26.24 4.59
CA ILE A 108 20.92 27.38 5.52
C ILE A 108 22.32 27.41 6.14
N ASP A 109 22.92 26.25 6.44
CA ASP A 109 24.28 26.18 6.98
C ASP A 109 25.36 26.52 5.94
N ALA A 110 25.07 26.33 4.64
CA ALA A 110 26.01 26.59 3.55
C ALA A 110 26.01 28.05 3.05
N GLU A 111 24.94 28.80 3.31
CA GLU A 111 24.77 30.19 2.86
C GLU A 111 25.30 31.21 3.89
N ILE A 112 25.65 30.77 5.11
CA ILE A 112 26.11 31.62 6.22
C ILE A 112 27.67 31.66 6.33
N VAL A 113 28.41 31.06 5.40
CA VAL A 113 29.89 31.02 5.40
C VAL A 113 30.51 31.94 4.35
#